data_AF-A0A1Z2KZK3-F1
#
_entry.id   AF-A0A1Z2KZK3-F1
#
_cell.length_a   1.000
_cell.length_b   1.000
_cell.length_c   1.000
_cell.angle_alpha   90.00
_cell.angle_beta   90.00
_cell.angle_gamma   90.00
#
_symmetry.space_group_name_H-M   'P 1'
#
loop_
_entity.id
_entity.type
_entity.pdbx_description
1 polymer ?
#
loop_
_entity_poly.entity_id
_entity_poly.type
_entity_poly.pdbx_seq_one_letter_code
_entity_poly.pdbx_strand_id
1 'polypeptide(L)'
;MEDIEAEGRLLDAAETLFYGHGVQAVGMDRIRAASGVSLKRLYQCFASKEELVEAYLRRRDRRWRGALAAHVAAEPSVADRPLAVFDWLEWWFGEPDFRGCAFINAFGEMGAGSAAVADAAREHKAEVRDYLLGLVRAAGAADPETLADQLALFVDGAITTAAVTGVSDAAGRARSAASVLLAAAGVTGVNTEGGEQSRGKRNRTRE
;
A
#
# COMPACT_ATOMS: atom_id res chain seq x y z
N MET A 1 -5.97 29.36 3.04
CA MET A 1 -5.32 29.07 1.75
C MET A 1 -3.82 28.86 1.97
N GLU A 2 -3.11 29.82 2.58
CA GLU A 2 -1.71 29.66 3.05
C GLU A 2 -1.51 28.44 3.96
N ASP A 3 -2.47 28.18 4.85
CA ASP A 3 -2.41 27.09 5.81
C ASP A 3 -2.42 25.69 5.17
N ILE A 4 -3.26 25.50 4.15
CA ILE A 4 -3.40 24.25 3.39
C ILE A 4 -2.13 24.00 2.54
N GLU A 5 -1.55 25.07 1.99
CA GLU A 5 -0.35 24.98 1.17
C GLU A 5 0.88 24.60 2.02
N ALA A 6 1.01 25.19 3.22
CA ALA A 6 2.07 24.85 4.16
C ALA A 6 1.97 23.39 4.64
N GLU A 7 0.76 22.94 4.98
CA GLU A 7 0.51 21.55 5.38
C GLU A 7 0.85 20.57 4.25
N GLY A 8 0.43 20.87 3.01
CA GLY A 8 0.76 20.08 1.83
C GLY A 8 2.27 19.90 1.64
N ARG A 9 3.04 20.99 1.68
CA ARG A 9 4.51 20.95 1.56
C ARG A 9 5.19 20.16 2.68
N LEU A 10 4.68 20.27 3.91
CA LEU A 10 5.18 19.49 5.05
C LEU A 10 4.93 18.00 4.84
N LEU A 11 3.73 17.64 4.39
CA LEU A 11 3.37 16.25 4.13
C LEU A 11 4.14 15.66 2.93
N ASP A 12 4.44 16.45 1.90
CA ASP A 12 5.28 16.02 0.76
C ASP A 12 6.72 15.73 1.21
N ALA A 13 7.29 16.62 2.02
CA ALA A 13 8.60 16.41 2.61
C ALA A 13 8.61 15.20 3.57
N ALA A 14 7.58 15.07 4.40
CA ALA A 14 7.43 13.95 5.33
C ALA A 14 7.30 12.62 4.59
N GLU A 15 6.48 12.54 3.55
CA GLU A 15 6.32 11.33 2.75
C GLU A 15 7.64 10.90 2.10
N THR A 16 8.33 11.83 1.45
CA THR A 16 9.63 11.55 0.82
C THR A 16 10.65 11.05 1.85
N LEU A 17 10.76 11.76 2.98
CA LEU A 17 11.81 11.50 3.96
C LEU A 17 11.51 10.29 4.84
N PHE A 18 10.31 10.19 5.42
CA PHE A 18 9.92 9.07 6.27
C PHE A 18 9.88 7.76 5.49
N TYR A 19 9.32 7.75 4.27
CA TYR A 19 9.26 6.53 3.47
C TYR A 19 10.65 6.10 2.96
N GLY A 20 11.49 7.06 2.57
CA GLY A 20 12.82 6.78 2.03
C GLY A 20 13.90 6.46 3.07
N HIS A 21 13.78 7.00 4.28
CA HIS A 21 14.84 6.93 5.30
C HIS A 21 14.40 6.36 6.66
N GLY A 22 13.13 6.02 6.83
CA GLY A 22 12.57 5.59 8.11
C GLY A 22 12.15 6.76 8.99
N VAL A 23 11.20 6.50 9.88
CA VAL A 23 10.58 7.55 10.69
C VAL A 23 11.55 8.04 11.77
N GLN A 24 12.18 7.15 12.52
CA GLN A 24 13.08 7.48 13.64
C GLN A 24 14.32 8.25 13.18
N ALA A 25 14.89 7.90 12.02
CA ALA A 25 16.08 8.54 11.47
C ALA A 25 15.84 9.97 10.96
N VAL A 26 14.58 10.38 10.77
CA VAL A 26 14.22 11.70 10.24
C VAL A 26 13.70 12.59 11.37
N GLY A 27 14.44 13.67 11.67
CA GLY A 27 14.02 14.70 12.63
C GLY A 27 13.15 15.79 12.00
N MET A 28 12.38 16.51 12.84
CA MET A 28 11.53 17.62 12.40
C MET A 28 12.30 18.75 11.69
N ASP A 29 13.56 19.00 12.07
CA ASP A 29 14.40 19.98 11.39
C ASP A 29 14.69 19.61 9.93
N ARG A 30 14.83 18.31 9.63
CA ARG A 30 15.06 17.83 8.27
C ARG A 30 13.80 18.00 7.41
N ILE A 31 12.62 17.73 7.99
CA ILE A 31 11.33 18.02 7.37
C ILE A 31 11.16 19.52 7.09
N ARG A 32 11.50 20.37 8.07
CA ARG A 32 11.45 21.83 7.93
C ARG A 32 12.32 22.30 6.77
N ALA A 33 13.58 21.85 6.73
CA ALA A 33 14.52 22.23 5.69
C ALA A 33 14.04 21.80 4.29
N ALA A 34 13.49 20.58 4.17
CA ALA A 34 13.00 20.07 2.89
C ALA A 34 11.69 20.72 2.43
N SER A 35 10.80 21.08 3.35
CA SER A 35 9.50 21.70 3.02
C SER A 35 9.56 23.21 2.79
N GLY A 36 10.64 23.87 3.22
CA GLY A 36 10.77 25.33 3.19
C GLY A 36 9.81 26.07 4.14
N VAL A 37 9.07 25.34 4.98
CA VAL A 37 8.13 25.92 5.95
C VAL A 37 8.88 26.38 7.20
N SER A 38 8.49 27.51 7.78
CA SER A 38 9.14 28.02 9.00
C SER A 38 8.89 27.08 10.20
N LEU A 39 9.80 27.08 11.19
CA LEU A 39 9.65 26.26 12.40
C LEU A 39 8.35 26.55 13.14
N LYS A 40 8.02 27.84 13.28
CA LYS A 40 6.77 28.30 13.90
C LYS A 40 5.57 27.71 13.18
N ARG A 41 5.56 27.74 11.85
CA ARG A 41 4.44 27.25 11.05
C ARG A 41 4.34 25.72 11.07
N LEU A 42 5.46 25.01 11.04
CA LEU A 42 5.49 23.56 11.19
C LEU A 42 4.77 23.11 12.47
N TYR A 43 5.07 23.74 13.61
CA TYR A 43 4.42 23.41 14.88
C TYR A 43 2.99 23.96 15.02
N GLN A 44 2.57 24.87 14.14
CA GLN A 44 1.16 25.27 14.03
C GLN A 44 0.34 24.25 13.23
N CYS A 45 0.95 23.59 12.25
CA CYS A 45 0.31 22.54 11.45
C CYS A 45 0.29 21.19 12.18
N PHE A 46 1.40 20.82 12.84
CA PHE A 46 1.56 19.55 13.51
C PHE A 46 2.26 19.77 14.84
N ALA A 47 1.56 19.55 15.96
CA ALA A 47 2.08 19.80 17.30
C ALA A 47 3.20 18.82 17.67
N SER A 48 3.23 17.65 17.05
CA SER A 48 4.25 16.62 17.28
C SER A 48 4.69 15.93 15.98
N LYS A 49 5.78 15.15 16.09
CA LYS A 49 6.23 14.31 14.99
C LYS A 49 5.24 13.18 14.73
N GLU A 50 4.65 12.63 15.79
CA GLU A 50 3.65 11.56 15.74
C GLU A 50 2.42 12.01 14.93
N GLU A 51 1.94 13.23 15.16
CA GLU A 51 0.81 13.81 14.43
C GLU A 51 1.13 13.98 12.94
N LEU A 52 2.34 14.47 12.62
CA LEU A 52 2.80 14.56 11.24
C LEU A 52 2.90 13.17 10.58
N VAL A 53 3.40 12.16 11.30
CA VAL A 53 3.52 10.78 10.80
C VAL A 53 2.13 10.19 10.53
N GLU A 54 1.18 10.36 11.46
CA GLU A 54 -0.20 9.91 11.25
C GLU A 54 -0.82 10.58 10.03
N ALA A 55 -0.71 11.91 9.91
CA ALA A 55 -1.25 12.65 8.77
C ALA A 55 -0.63 12.21 7.43
N TYR A 56 0.69 11.99 7.41
CA TYR A 56 1.39 11.41 6.26
C TYR A 56 0.83 10.02 5.90
N LEU A 57 0.70 9.11 6.87
CA LEU A 57 0.20 7.76 6.66
C LEU A 57 -1.23 7.79 6.10
N ARG A 58 -2.13 8.58 6.68
CA ARG A 58 -3.52 8.73 6.21
C ARG A 58 -3.61 9.32 4.81
N ARG A 59 -2.76 10.29 4.48
CA ARG A 59 -2.70 10.85 3.11
C ARG A 59 -2.22 9.82 2.11
N ARG A 60 -1.18 9.07 2.46
CA ARG A 60 -0.63 8.00 1.63
C ARG A 60 -1.63 6.87 1.42
N ASP A 61 -2.33 6.47 2.47
CA ASP A 61 -3.38 5.44 2.42
C ASP A 61 -4.42 5.76 1.32
N ARG A 62 -5.03 6.94 1.39
CA ARG A 62 -6.06 7.36 0.43
C ARG A 62 -5.56 7.29 -1.01
N ARG A 63 -4.32 7.76 -1.25
CA ARG A 63 -3.70 7.72 -2.58
C ARG A 63 -3.45 6.28 -3.04
N TRP A 64 -2.88 5.46 -2.18
CA TRP A 64 -2.53 4.07 -2.48
C TRP A 64 -3.78 3.22 -2.75
N ARG A 65 -4.79 3.27 -1.85
CA ARG A 65 -6.05 2.54 -2.02
C ARG A 65 -6.85 3.04 -3.22
N GLY A 66 -6.83 4.35 -3.49
CA GLY A 66 -7.46 4.92 -4.68
C GLY A 66 -6.85 4.40 -5.97
N ALA A 67 -5.52 4.36 -6.06
CA ALA A 67 -4.81 3.83 -7.23
C ALA A 67 -5.05 2.33 -7.43
N LEU A 68 -5.01 1.53 -6.34
CA LEU A 68 -5.36 0.12 -6.37
C LEU A 68 -6.81 -0.09 -6.86
N ALA A 69 -7.76 0.63 -6.27
CA ALA A 69 -9.17 0.49 -6.62
C ALA A 69 -9.45 0.87 -8.07
N ALA A 70 -8.80 1.91 -8.58
CA ALA A 70 -8.91 2.31 -9.98
C ALA A 70 -8.37 1.22 -10.94
N HIS A 71 -7.24 0.59 -10.60
CA HIS A 71 -6.70 -0.51 -11.40
C HIS A 71 -7.64 -1.71 -11.41
N VAL A 72 -8.11 -2.16 -10.25
CA VAL A 72 -9.02 -3.30 -10.12
C VAL A 72 -10.37 -3.02 -10.79
N ALA A 73 -10.88 -1.79 -10.74
CA ALA A 73 -12.13 -1.43 -11.40
C ALA A 73 -12.04 -1.53 -12.94
N ALA A 74 -10.83 -1.41 -13.51
CA ALA A 74 -10.60 -1.59 -14.94
C ALA A 74 -10.62 -3.06 -15.38
N GLU A 75 -10.59 -4.02 -14.45
CA GLU A 75 -10.75 -5.45 -14.75
C GLU A 75 -12.23 -5.76 -15.03
N PRO A 76 -12.60 -6.15 -16.28
CA PRO A 76 -13.98 -6.44 -16.65
C PRO A 76 -14.52 -7.72 -15.99
N SER A 77 -13.67 -8.72 -15.76
CA SER A 77 -14.06 -9.98 -15.13
C SER A 77 -14.14 -9.81 -13.62
N VAL A 78 -15.36 -9.83 -13.07
CA VAL A 78 -15.58 -9.73 -11.61
C VAL A 78 -14.85 -10.86 -10.86
N ALA A 79 -14.74 -12.04 -11.46
CA ALA A 79 -14.03 -13.19 -10.91
C ALA A 79 -12.51 -12.95 -10.82
N ASP A 80 -11.93 -12.16 -11.73
CA ASP A 80 -10.50 -11.86 -11.79
C ASP A 80 -10.09 -10.64 -10.96
N ARG A 81 -11.03 -9.80 -10.51
CA ARG A 81 -10.74 -8.61 -9.70
C ARG A 81 -9.91 -8.87 -8.44
N PRO A 82 -10.13 -9.96 -7.66
CA PRO A 82 -9.23 -10.30 -6.56
C PRO A 82 -7.79 -10.58 -7.01
N LEU A 83 -7.59 -11.13 -8.21
CA LEU A 83 -6.26 -11.36 -8.79
C LEU A 83 -5.62 -10.08 -9.31
N ALA A 84 -6.40 -9.16 -9.87
CA ALA A 84 -5.94 -7.86 -10.36
C ALA A 84 -5.28 -7.01 -9.25
N VAL A 85 -5.59 -7.26 -7.98
CA VAL A 85 -4.87 -6.67 -6.83
C VAL A 85 -3.38 -6.99 -6.90
N PHE A 86 -3.04 -8.25 -7.16
CA PHE A 86 -1.65 -8.69 -7.22
C PHE A 86 -0.95 -8.21 -8.51
N ASP A 87 -1.68 -8.08 -9.60
CA ASP A 87 -1.15 -7.49 -10.84
C ASP A 87 -0.75 -6.01 -10.63
N TRP A 88 -1.58 -5.26 -9.89
CA TRP A 88 -1.24 -3.89 -9.48
C TRP A 88 -0.05 -3.84 -8.53
N LEU A 89 0.02 -4.75 -7.54
CA LEU A 89 1.17 -4.84 -6.64
C LEU A 89 2.47 -5.13 -7.41
N GLU A 90 2.43 -6.01 -8.41
CA GLU A 90 3.62 -6.31 -9.22
C GLU A 90 4.13 -5.09 -9.99
N TRP A 91 3.21 -4.28 -10.53
CA TRP A 91 3.57 -2.99 -11.13
C TRP A 91 4.18 -2.05 -10.09
N TRP A 92 3.52 -1.88 -8.94
CA TRP A 92 3.96 -0.98 -7.87
C TRP A 92 5.34 -1.36 -7.30
N PHE A 93 5.65 -2.65 -7.19
CA PHE A 93 6.97 -3.12 -6.73
C PHE A 93 8.11 -2.70 -7.66
N GLY A 94 7.82 -2.41 -8.93
CA GLY A 94 8.79 -1.94 -9.92
C GLY A 94 9.08 -0.44 -9.86
N GLU A 95 8.35 0.34 -9.06
CA GLU A 95 8.56 1.78 -8.94
C GLU A 95 9.91 2.08 -8.26
N PRO A 96 10.68 3.09 -8.73
CA PRO A 96 12.01 3.39 -8.21
C PRO A 96 12.06 3.71 -6.71
N ASP A 97 10.97 4.22 -6.16
CA ASP A 97 10.84 4.62 -4.76
C ASP A 97 10.19 3.53 -3.88
N PHE A 98 9.92 2.34 -4.42
CA PHE A 98 9.31 1.26 -3.65
C PHE A 98 10.18 0.85 -2.45
N ARG A 99 9.57 0.92 -1.25
CA ARG A 99 10.20 0.59 0.04
C ARG A 99 9.29 -0.25 0.94
N GLY A 100 8.41 -1.05 0.32
CA GLY A 100 7.46 -1.89 1.03
C GLY A 100 6.30 -1.10 1.64
N CYS A 101 5.66 -1.66 2.66
CA CYS A 101 4.48 -1.07 3.29
C CYS A 101 4.88 0.00 4.30
N ALA A 102 4.50 1.25 4.02
CA ALA A 102 4.74 2.39 4.93
C ALA A 102 4.19 2.16 6.34
N PHE A 103 3.03 1.49 6.45
CA PHE A 103 2.36 1.22 7.73
C PHE A 103 3.09 0.17 8.55
N ILE A 104 3.56 -0.92 7.93
CA ILE A 104 4.36 -1.94 8.61
C ILE A 104 5.68 -1.33 9.11
N ASN A 105 6.35 -0.55 8.25
CA ASN A 105 7.61 0.09 8.61
C ASN A 105 7.42 1.06 9.80
N ALA A 106 6.43 1.97 9.71
CA ALA A 106 6.15 2.93 10.77
C ALA A 106 5.69 2.24 12.08
N PHE A 107 4.87 1.20 11.99
CA PHE A 107 4.46 0.40 13.15
C PHE A 107 5.67 -0.27 13.81
N GLY A 108 6.59 -0.85 13.04
CA GLY A 108 7.81 -1.47 13.56
C GLY A 108 8.72 -0.47 14.29
N GLU A 109 8.75 0.78 13.84
CA GLU A 109 9.59 1.83 14.43
C GLU A 109 8.96 2.57 15.63
N MET A 110 7.63 2.71 15.66
CA MET A 110 6.94 3.59 16.62
C MET A 110 5.69 2.98 17.28
N GLY A 111 5.16 1.86 16.77
CA GLY A 111 3.86 1.33 17.17
C GLY A 111 3.75 0.95 18.65
N ALA A 112 4.85 0.60 19.31
CA ALA A 112 4.86 0.30 20.75
C ALA A 112 4.71 1.57 21.63
N GLY A 113 5.13 2.73 21.14
CA GLY A 113 5.15 3.99 21.89
C GLY A 113 4.16 5.06 21.40
N SER A 114 3.54 4.85 20.24
CA SER A 114 2.61 5.80 19.63
C SER A 114 1.31 5.12 19.23
N ALA A 115 0.25 5.38 20.00
CA ALA A 115 -1.10 4.89 19.71
C ALA A 115 -1.59 5.39 18.33
N ALA A 116 -1.32 6.65 18.00
CA ALA A 116 -1.69 7.26 16.71
C ALA A 116 -1.11 6.49 15.51
N VAL A 117 0.18 6.14 15.56
CA VAL A 117 0.82 5.34 14.49
C VAL A 117 0.27 3.92 14.47
N ALA A 118 0.07 3.32 15.64
CA ALA A 118 -0.49 1.98 15.74
C ALA A 118 -1.90 1.89 15.18
N ASP A 119 -2.75 2.88 15.45
CA ASP A 119 -4.13 2.93 14.99
C ASP A 119 -4.21 3.22 13.50
N ALA A 120 -3.40 4.15 12.97
CA ALA A 120 -3.30 4.38 11.53
C ALA A 120 -2.88 3.11 10.76
N ALA A 121 -1.96 2.32 11.32
CA ALA A 121 -1.56 1.04 10.72
C ALA A 121 -2.69 0.01 10.76
N ARG A 122 -3.39 -0.14 11.90
CA ARG A 122 -4.53 -1.06 12.03
C ARG A 122 -5.68 -0.70 11.10
N GLU A 123 -6.01 0.59 11.01
CA GLU A 123 -7.07 1.10 10.15
C GLU A 123 -6.77 0.81 8.68
N HIS A 124 -5.56 1.10 8.20
CA HIS A 124 -5.15 0.75 6.84
C HIS A 124 -5.30 -0.76 6.56
N LYS A 125 -4.87 -1.63 7.49
CA LYS A 125 -5.02 -3.08 7.33
C LYS A 125 -6.48 -3.53 7.28
N ALA A 126 -7.33 -2.95 8.13
CA ALA A 126 -8.76 -3.21 8.12
C ALA A 126 -9.39 -2.77 6.79
N GLU A 127 -9.06 -1.57 6.30
CA GLU A 127 -9.61 -1.05 5.04
C GLU A 127 -9.17 -1.86 3.81
N VAL A 128 -7.92 -2.33 3.77
CA VAL A 128 -7.44 -3.22 2.71
C VAL A 128 -8.16 -4.58 2.78
N ARG A 129 -8.34 -5.15 3.97
CA ARG A 129 -9.11 -6.39 4.18
C ARG A 129 -10.56 -6.21 3.73
N ASP A 130 -11.21 -5.13 4.12
CA ASP A 130 -12.62 -4.85 3.78
C ASP A 130 -12.79 -4.64 2.27
N TYR A 131 -11.81 -4.02 1.62
CA TYR A 131 -11.78 -3.91 0.17
C TYR A 131 -11.70 -5.29 -0.49
N LEU A 132 -10.77 -6.15 -0.06
CA LEU A 132 -10.64 -7.53 -0.55
C LEU A 132 -11.91 -8.34 -0.31
N LEU A 133 -12.54 -8.19 0.86
CA LEU A 133 -13.82 -8.80 1.21
C LEU A 133 -14.92 -8.41 0.22
N GLY A 134 -14.99 -7.12 -0.14
CA GLY A 134 -15.91 -6.65 -1.18
C GLY A 134 -15.67 -7.34 -2.52
N LEU A 135 -14.41 -7.50 -2.94
CA LEU A 135 -14.06 -8.16 -4.21
C LEU A 135 -14.45 -9.64 -4.20
N VAL A 136 -14.12 -10.40 -3.16
CA VAL A 136 -14.39 -11.84 -3.12
C VAL A 136 -15.87 -12.15 -2.94
N ARG A 137 -16.63 -11.30 -2.24
CA ARG A 137 -18.10 -11.38 -2.20
C ARG A 137 -18.71 -11.16 -3.58
N ALA A 138 -18.26 -10.12 -4.29
CA ALA A 138 -18.74 -9.84 -5.64
C ALA A 138 -18.41 -10.97 -6.63
N ALA A 139 -17.27 -11.64 -6.42
CA ALA A 139 -16.86 -12.82 -7.20
C ALA A 139 -17.65 -14.11 -6.83
N GLY A 140 -18.48 -14.08 -5.78
CA GLY A 140 -19.33 -15.22 -5.40
C GLY A 140 -18.61 -16.29 -4.57
N ALA A 141 -17.55 -15.93 -3.82
CA ALA A 141 -16.86 -16.86 -2.94
C ALA A 141 -17.80 -17.42 -1.85
N ALA A 142 -17.70 -18.73 -1.57
CA ALA A 142 -18.53 -19.42 -0.59
C ALA A 142 -18.25 -19.02 0.88
N ASP A 143 -16.98 -18.78 1.22
CA ASP A 143 -16.54 -18.26 2.53
C ASP A 143 -15.70 -16.99 2.33
N PRO A 144 -16.36 -15.84 2.08
CA PRO A 144 -15.67 -14.62 1.70
C PRO A 144 -14.85 -14.00 2.83
N GLU A 145 -15.21 -14.23 4.10
CA GLU A 145 -14.47 -13.68 5.24
C GLU A 145 -13.09 -14.32 5.37
N THR A 146 -13.05 -15.66 5.44
CA THR A 146 -11.80 -16.41 5.52
C THR A 146 -10.91 -16.13 4.31
N LEU A 147 -11.51 -16.08 3.11
CA LEU A 147 -10.75 -15.79 1.90
C LEU A 147 -10.16 -14.37 1.91
N ALA A 148 -10.92 -13.37 2.36
CA ALA A 148 -10.40 -12.01 2.48
C ALA A 148 -9.21 -11.92 3.45
N ASP A 149 -9.28 -12.62 4.59
CA ASP A 149 -8.16 -12.71 5.55
C ASP A 149 -6.92 -13.34 4.91
N GLN A 150 -7.09 -14.44 4.17
CA GLN A 150 -5.99 -15.11 3.47
C GLN A 150 -5.36 -14.22 2.40
N LEU A 151 -6.18 -13.52 1.61
CA LEU A 151 -5.68 -12.59 0.60
C LEU A 151 -4.97 -11.38 1.23
N ALA A 152 -5.45 -10.87 2.36
CA ALA A 152 -4.78 -9.79 3.09
C ALA A 152 -3.37 -10.22 3.56
N LEU A 153 -3.24 -11.46 4.06
CA LEU A 153 -1.93 -12.04 4.40
C LEU A 153 -1.01 -12.16 3.18
N PHE A 154 -1.56 -12.53 2.02
CA PHE A 154 -0.79 -12.61 0.78
C PHE A 154 -0.34 -11.23 0.28
N VAL A 155 -1.20 -10.21 0.37
CA VAL A 155 -0.83 -8.82 0.06
C VAL A 155 0.37 -8.39 0.93
N ASP A 156 0.27 -8.57 2.25
CA ASP A 156 1.33 -8.17 3.17
C ASP A 156 2.62 -8.98 2.98
N GLY A 157 2.49 -10.28 2.77
CA GLY A 157 3.61 -11.18 2.49
C GLY A 157 4.32 -10.82 1.20
N ALA A 158 3.58 -10.51 0.13
CA ALA A 158 4.15 -10.10 -1.15
C ALA A 158 4.90 -8.78 -1.02
N ILE A 159 4.29 -7.77 -0.39
CA ILE A 159 4.89 -6.45 -0.20
C ILE A 159 6.19 -6.54 0.61
N THR A 160 6.15 -7.28 1.73
CA THR A 160 7.30 -7.44 2.62
C THR A 160 8.41 -8.24 1.93
N THR A 161 8.07 -9.33 1.25
CA THR A 161 9.05 -10.15 0.52
C THR A 161 9.74 -9.33 -0.57
N ALA A 162 8.98 -8.61 -1.40
CA ALA A 162 9.55 -7.76 -2.45
C ALA A 162 10.50 -6.70 -1.86
N ALA A 163 10.10 -6.04 -0.78
CA ALA A 163 10.89 -4.98 -0.15
C ALA A 163 12.19 -5.48 0.49
N VAL A 164 12.16 -6.64 1.15
CA VAL A 164 13.32 -7.17 1.89
C VAL A 164 14.28 -7.95 1.00
N THR A 165 13.75 -8.74 0.08
CA THR A 165 14.57 -9.68 -0.72
C THR A 165 14.93 -9.15 -2.09
N GLY A 166 14.24 -8.11 -2.58
CA GLY A 166 14.37 -7.64 -3.95
C GLY A 166 13.85 -8.63 -5.00
N VAL A 167 13.17 -9.71 -4.59
CA VAL A 167 12.58 -10.69 -5.51
C VAL A 167 11.44 -10.03 -6.27
N SER A 168 11.61 -9.91 -7.58
CA SER A 168 10.68 -9.21 -8.48
C SER A 168 9.34 -9.92 -8.69
N ASP A 169 9.23 -11.21 -8.36
CA ASP A 169 8.08 -12.07 -8.65
C ASP A 169 7.21 -12.39 -7.41
N ALA A 170 7.41 -11.68 -6.29
CA ALA A 170 6.66 -11.94 -5.06
C ALA A 170 5.13 -11.79 -5.24
N ALA A 171 4.71 -10.78 -6.01
CA ALA A 171 3.31 -10.56 -6.36
C ALA A 171 2.74 -11.67 -7.25
N GLY A 172 3.45 -12.09 -8.30
CA GLY A 172 3.07 -13.23 -9.13
C GLY A 172 2.87 -14.53 -8.35
N ARG A 173 3.74 -14.83 -7.37
CA ARG A 173 3.58 -16.00 -6.49
C ARG A 173 2.34 -15.89 -5.60
N ALA A 174 2.10 -14.73 -5.02
CA ALA A 174 0.90 -14.47 -4.23
C ALA A 174 -0.37 -14.56 -5.08
N ARG A 175 -0.35 -14.05 -6.32
CA ARG A 175 -1.42 -14.18 -7.31
C ARG A 175 -1.74 -15.64 -7.61
N SER A 176 -0.72 -16.46 -7.87
CA SER A 176 -0.88 -17.88 -8.13
C SER A 176 -1.49 -18.63 -6.93
N ALA A 177 -1.07 -18.30 -5.70
CA ALA A 177 -1.68 -18.87 -4.50
C ALA A 177 -3.14 -18.41 -4.33
N ALA A 178 -3.42 -17.11 -4.58
CA ALA A 178 -4.77 -16.56 -4.54
C ALA A 178 -5.71 -17.23 -5.54
N SER A 179 -5.25 -17.55 -6.75
CA SER A 179 -6.10 -18.23 -7.75
C SER A 179 -6.52 -19.63 -7.30
N VAL A 180 -5.64 -20.35 -6.61
CA VAL A 180 -5.97 -21.66 -6.03
C VAL A 180 -7.03 -21.51 -4.94
N LEU A 181 -6.90 -20.52 -4.05
CA LEU A 181 -7.88 -20.28 -2.99
C LEU A 181 -9.24 -19.80 -3.54
N LEU A 182 -9.26 -18.96 -4.57
CA LEU A 182 -10.49 -18.54 -5.24
C LEU A 182 -11.24 -19.74 -5.84
N ALA A 183 -10.52 -20.62 -6.54
CA ALA A 183 -11.10 -21.84 -7.11
C ALA A 183 -11.63 -22.77 -6.00
N ALA A 184 -10.87 -22.96 -4.92
CA ALA A 184 -11.29 -23.75 -3.77
C ALA A 184 -12.52 -23.15 -3.05
N ALA A 185 -12.66 -21.82 -3.07
CA ALA A 185 -13.82 -21.11 -2.53
C ALA A 185 -15.03 -21.07 -3.49
N GLY A 186 -14.98 -21.78 -4.62
CA GLY A 186 -16.08 -21.90 -5.57
C GLY A 186 -16.25 -20.72 -6.53
N VAL A 187 -15.27 -19.81 -6.62
CA VAL A 187 -15.30 -18.73 -7.61
C VAL A 187 -15.06 -19.34 -9.00
N THR A 188 -15.98 -19.07 -9.93
CA THR A 188 -15.92 -19.57 -11.30
C THR A 188 -15.48 -18.48 -12.27
N GLY A 189 -14.84 -18.87 -13.38
CA GLY A 189 -14.40 -17.92 -14.42
C GLY A 189 -13.09 -17.17 -14.10
N VAL A 190 -12.31 -17.64 -13.12
CA VAL A 190 -10.99 -17.08 -12.79
C VAL A 190 -9.96 -17.50 -13.85
N ASN A 191 -9.29 -16.53 -14.46
CA ASN A 191 -8.19 -16.75 -15.40
C ASN A 191 -6.87 -17.00 -14.64
N THR A 192 -6.50 -18.27 -14.54
CA THR A 192 -5.26 -18.72 -13.90
C THR A 192 -3.99 -18.36 -14.69
N GLU A 193 -4.11 -18.02 -15.97
CA GLU A 193 -2.99 -17.80 -16.91
C GLU A 193 -2.52 -16.32 -17.03
N GLY A 194 -3.16 -15.36 -16.35
CA GLY A 194 -2.95 -13.92 -16.54
C GLY A 194 -1.55 -13.35 -16.23
N GLY A 195 -0.64 -14.13 -15.63
CA GLY A 195 0.69 -13.65 -15.20
C GLY A 195 1.73 -13.48 -16.31
N GLU A 196 1.56 -14.07 -17.50
CA GLU A 196 2.59 -14.06 -18.55
C GLU A 196 2.60 -12.77 -19.40
N GLN A 197 1.45 -12.10 -19.55
CA GLN A 197 1.32 -10.96 -20.47
C GLN A 197 2.01 -9.68 -19.95
N SER A 198 2.18 -9.53 -18.63
CA SER A 198 2.86 -8.37 -18.02
C SER A 198 4.40 -8.47 -18.10
N ARG A 199 4.97 -9.68 -18.24
CA ARG A 199 6.42 -9.89 -18.46
C ARG A 199 6.87 -9.39 -19.84
N GLY A 200 6.01 -9.47 -20.86
CA GLY A 200 6.34 -9.09 -22.24
C GLY A 200 6.45 -7.57 -22.51
N LYS A 201 5.77 -6.72 -21.72
CA LYS A 201 5.82 -5.26 -21.90
C LYS A 201 7.05 -4.59 -21.30
N ARG A 202 7.67 -5.18 -20.26
CA ARG A 202 8.88 -4.62 -19.62
C ARG A 202 10.15 -4.70 -20.47
N ASN A 203 10.19 -5.60 -21.46
CA ASN A 203 11.36 -5.79 -22.33
C ASN A 203 11.39 -4.88 -23.57
N ARG A 204 10.39 -3.99 -23.78
CA ARG A 204 10.32 -3.13 -24.97
C ARG A 204 10.57 -1.64 -24.71
N THR A 205 10.83 -1.24 -23.47
CA THR A 205 11.05 0.18 -23.10
C THR A 205 12.47 0.47 -22.62
N ARG A 206 13.40 -0.46 -22.86
CA ARG A 206 14.85 -0.28 -22.65
C ARG A 206 15.60 -0.57 -23.95
N GLU A 207 15.30 0.21 -24.99
CA GLU A 207 16.19 0.46 -26.14
C GLU A 207 16.12 1.94 -26.49
#